data_AF-A0A0H1BNR7-F1
#
_entry.id   AF-A0A0H1BNR7-F1
#
_cell.length_a   1.000
_cell.length_b   1.000
_cell.length_c   1.000
_cell.angle_alpha   90.00
_cell.angle_beta   90.00
_cell.angle_gamma   90.00
#
_symmetry.space_group_name_H-M   'P 1'
#
loop_
_entity.id
_entity.type
_entity.pdbx_description
1 polymer ?
#
loop_
_entity_poly.entity_id
_entity_poly.type
_entity_poly.pdbx_seq_one_letter_code
_entity_poly.pdbx_strand_id
1 'polypeptide(L)'
;MPGPDIEFTSLGLAVLDEIGFPGREPLTDVLGGSGVTLKLRKERGKLSTRGLLEFQYTTPILPAKNEWLEGAGSLASKTFHFLEGLAMLENRVSALLNMRVGTGITEAPLIIWEPAPLLCKRENLSACLGAACMVDVFSPNHLELLTLCGKPLQPVPDKSEIEGLTQRFLDSGVGSEGAGTVVVRAAEY
;
A
#
# COMPACT_ATOMS: atom_id res chain seq x y z
N MET A 1 7.73 30.77 5.71
CA MET A 1 8.57 29.55 5.72
C MET A 1 8.56 28.99 4.31
N PRO A 2 9.67 28.43 3.80
CA PRO A 2 9.61 27.67 2.55
C PRO A 2 8.63 26.51 2.75
N GLY A 3 7.74 26.28 1.78
CA GLY A 3 6.84 25.13 1.80
C GLY A 3 7.61 23.82 1.65
N PRO A 4 6.96 22.66 1.87
CA PRO A 4 7.62 21.36 1.67
C PRO A 4 8.15 21.22 0.24
N ASP A 5 9.39 20.73 0.11
CA ASP A 5 10.05 20.49 -1.18
C ASP A 5 9.41 19.26 -1.87
N ILE A 6 8.88 19.46 -3.08
CA ILE A 6 8.27 18.39 -3.88
C ILE A 6 9.33 17.83 -4.84
N GLU A 7 9.66 16.54 -4.71
CA GLU A 7 10.60 15.83 -5.58
C GLU A 7 9.87 14.81 -6.48
N PHE A 8 10.34 14.65 -7.72
CA PHE A 8 9.80 13.68 -8.68
C PHE A 8 10.81 12.58 -8.96
N THR A 9 10.39 11.32 -8.89
CA THR A 9 11.19 10.15 -9.27
C THR A 9 10.32 9.09 -9.96
N SER A 10 10.91 8.29 -10.84
CA SER A 10 10.24 7.17 -11.52
C SER A 10 10.75 5.85 -10.96
N LEU A 11 9.84 5.02 -10.45
CA LEU A 11 10.13 3.69 -9.91
C LEU A 11 9.32 2.64 -10.68
N GLY A 12 9.98 1.58 -11.17
CA GLY A 12 9.32 0.42 -11.78
C GLY A 12 9.32 -0.77 -10.82
N LEU A 13 8.21 -1.52 -10.73
CA LEU A 13 8.10 -2.75 -9.94
C LEU A 13 7.35 -3.83 -10.74
N ALA A 14 7.96 -5.00 -10.89
CA ALA A 14 7.32 -6.20 -11.39
C ALA A 14 7.65 -7.37 -10.45
N VAL A 15 6.63 -8.06 -9.93
CA VAL A 15 6.81 -9.24 -9.07
C VAL A 15 5.92 -10.37 -9.58
N LEU A 16 6.56 -11.43 -10.10
CA LEU A 16 5.93 -12.65 -10.63
C LEU A 16 6.53 -13.86 -9.92
N ASP A 17 5.78 -14.50 -9.03
CA ASP A 17 6.26 -15.70 -8.32
C ASP A 17 5.75 -17.01 -8.94
N GLU A 18 4.50 -17.00 -9.40
CA GLU A 18 3.86 -18.13 -10.06
C GLU A 18 3.27 -17.69 -11.40
N ILE A 19 3.60 -18.39 -12.47
CA ILE A 19 3.00 -18.17 -13.79
C ILE A 19 2.21 -19.42 -14.18
N GLY A 20 0.88 -19.31 -14.17
CA GLY A 20 -0.02 -20.36 -14.62
C GLY A 20 -0.24 -20.29 -16.14
N PHE A 21 -0.01 -21.41 -16.83
CA PHE A 21 -0.38 -21.57 -18.24
C PHE A 21 -1.47 -22.63 -18.39
N PRO A 22 -2.47 -22.45 -19.29
CA PRO A 22 -3.46 -23.48 -19.56
C PRO A 22 -2.80 -24.79 -20.01
N GLY A 23 -3.11 -25.89 -19.30
CA GLY A 23 -2.62 -27.23 -19.62
C GLY A 23 -1.14 -27.49 -19.31
N ARG A 24 -0.49 -26.65 -18.49
CA ARG A 24 0.89 -26.86 -18.03
C ARG A 24 0.98 -26.74 -16.52
N GLU A 25 2.00 -27.40 -15.96
CA GLU A 25 2.39 -27.16 -14.57
C GLU A 25 2.79 -25.70 -14.38
N PRO A 26 2.37 -25.03 -13.29
CA PRO A 26 2.77 -23.67 -12.98
C PRO A 26 4.29 -23.53 -12.88
N LEU A 27 4.84 -22.45 -13.41
CA LEU A 27 6.23 -22.08 -13.13
C LEU A 27 6.29 -21.41 -11.76
N THR A 28 7.10 -21.95 -10.86
CA THR A 28 7.34 -21.42 -9.51
C THR A 28 8.76 -20.88 -9.37
N ASP A 29 9.03 -20.11 -8.32
CA ASP A 29 10.36 -19.57 -7.98
C ASP A 29 10.99 -18.73 -9.11
N VAL A 30 10.17 -18.11 -9.97
CA VAL A 30 10.64 -17.30 -11.12
C VAL A 30 11.55 -16.15 -10.65
N LEU A 31 11.35 -15.65 -9.43
CA LEU A 31 12.15 -14.57 -8.83
C LEU A 31 13.31 -15.01 -7.94
N GLY A 32 13.55 -16.30 -7.74
CA GLY A 32 14.61 -16.80 -6.84
C GLY A 32 16.02 -16.27 -7.16
N GLY A 33 16.27 -15.82 -8.40
CA GLY A 33 17.53 -15.21 -8.82
C GLY A 33 17.73 -13.72 -8.44
N SER A 34 16.72 -13.05 -7.88
CA SER A 34 16.74 -11.60 -7.63
C SER A 34 17.16 -11.19 -6.20
N GLY A 35 17.47 -12.16 -5.33
CA GLY A 35 17.74 -11.90 -3.92
C GLY A 35 16.49 -11.63 -3.08
N VAL A 36 15.29 -11.87 -3.64
CA VAL A 36 14.01 -11.77 -2.93
C VAL A 36 13.73 -13.08 -2.18
N THR A 37 13.32 -12.95 -0.91
CA THR A 37 12.76 -14.08 -0.14
C THR A 37 11.24 -13.97 -0.13
N LEU A 38 10.55 -14.96 -0.70
CA LEU A 38 9.11 -15.05 -0.61
C LEU A 38 8.67 -16.02 0.49
N LYS A 39 7.66 -15.62 1.27
CA LYS A 39 6.99 -16.48 2.24
C LYS A 39 5.53 -16.71 1.84
N LEU A 40 5.28 -17.85 1.23
CA LEU A 40 3.93 -18.26 0.83
C LEU A 40 3.18 -18.93 2.00
N ARG A 41 1.95 -18.50 2.26
CA ARG A 41 1.01 -19.16 3.17
C ARG A 41 -0.21 -19.63 2.38
N LYS A 42 -0.46 -20.94 2.38
CA LYS A 42 -1.63 -21.54 1.70
C LYS A 42 -2.73 -21.80 2.74
N GLU A 43 -3.91 -21.20 2.55
CA GLU A 43 -5.10 -21.53 3.35
C GLU A 43 -5.87 -22.67 2.70
N ARG A 44 -5.92 -23.83 3.36
CA ARG A 44 -6.67 -25.00 2.85
C ARG A 44 -8.17 -24.68 2.80
N GLY A 45 -8.81 -25.07 1.70
CA GLY A 45 -10.25 -24.90 1.50
C GLY A 45 -10.67 -23.48 1.08
N LYS A 46 -9.72 -22.56 0.84
CA LYS A 46 -10.01 -21.24 0.28
C LYS A 46 -9.40 -21.08 -1.11
N LEU A 47 -10.14 -20.43 -2.00
CA LEU A 47 -9.64 -20.05 -3.32
C LEU A 47 -8.73 -18.84 -3.20
N SER A 48 -7.70 -18.78 -4.04
CA SER A 48 -6.89 -17.56 -4.19
C SER A 48 -7.75 -16.37 -4.59
N THR A 49 -7.36 -15.16 -4.17
CA THR A 49 -7.98 -13.93 -4.67
C THR A 49 -7.69 -13.80 -6.16
N ARG A 50 -8.76 -13.65 -6.95
CA ARG A 50 -8.70 -13.55 -8.41
C ARG A 50 -9.41 -12.28 -8.83
N GLY A 51 -8.80 -11.56 -9.77
CA GLY A 51 -9.38 -10.37 -10.38
C GLY A 51 -9.54 -10.55 -11.89
N LEU A 52 -10.52 -9.86 -12.47
CA LEU A 52 -10.55 -9.56 -13.90
C LEU A 52 -9.75 -8.28 -14.16
N LEU A 53 -9.32 -8.08 -15.41
CA LEU A 53 -8.64 -6.85 -15.85
C LEU A 53 -9.49 -5.58 -15.62
N GLU A 54 -10.80 -5.72 -15.40
CA GLU A 54 -11.73 -4.65 -15.04
C GLU A 54 -11.76 -4.33 -13.53
N PHE A 55 -10.73 -4.74 -12.77
CA PHE A 55 -10.62 -4.53 -11.32
C PHE A 55 -11.79 -5.12 -10.50
N GLN A 56 -12.42 -6.17 -11.03
CA GLN A 56 -13.47 -6.91 -10.36
C GLN A 56 -12.92 -8.21 -9.75
N TYR A 57 -13.10 -8.39 -8.45
CA TYR A 57 -12.76 -9.65 -7.79
C TYR A 57 -13.78 -10.74 -8.10
N THR A 58 -13.31 -11.92 -8.52
CA THR A 58 -14.13 -13.12 -8.79
C THR A 58 -14.15 -14.10 -7.63
N THR A 59 -13.29 -13.87 -6.64
CA THR A 59 -13.26 -14.58 -5.36
C THR A 59 -13.07 -13.57 -4.23
N PRO A 60 -13.50 -13.87 -3.00
CA PRO A 60 -13.24 -12.99 -1.86
C PRO A 60 -11.76 -12.66 -1.71
N ILE A 61 -11.45 -11.43 -1.31
CA ILE A 61 -10.10 -11.03 -0.96
C ILE A 61 -9.64 -11.89 0.23
N LEU A 62 -8.47 -12.50 0.10
CA LEU A 62 -7.78 -13.22 1.17
C LEU A 62 -6.82 -12.24 1.84
N PRO A 63 -7.20 -11.64 2.98
CA PRO A 63 -6.31 -10.72 3.67
C PRO A 63 -5.13 -11.51 4.24
N ALA A 64 -3.92 -10.95 4.14
CA ALA A 64 -2.83 -11.44 4.95
C ALA A 64 -3.13 -11.25 6.43
N LYS A 65 -2.64 -12.13 7.30
CA LYS A 65 -2.89 -12.05 8.76
C LYS A 65 -1.67 -11.53 9.51
N ASN A 66 -1.89 -10.91 10.67
CA ASN A 66 -0.81 -10.32 11.47
C ASN A 66 0.16 -11.40 11.97
N GLU A 67 -0.39 -12.53 12.40
CA GLU A 67 0.37 -13.68 12.90
C GLU A 67 1.36 -14.24 11.84
N TRP A 68 1.20 -13.91 10.56
CA TRP A 68 2.13 -14.37 9.52
C TRP A 68 3.50 -13.71 9.60
N LEU A 69 3.62 -12.59 10.32
CA LEU A 69 4.89 -11.93 10.60
C LEU A 69 5.67 -12.61 11.73
N GLU A 70 5.01 -13.44 12.55
CA GLU A 70 5.64 -14.15 13.66
C GLU A 70 6.66 -15.19 13.17
N GLY A 71 7.81 -15.25 13.85
CA GLY A 71 8.87 -16.24 13.59
C GLY A 71 9.60 -16.09 12.26
N ALA A 72 9.31 -15.05 11.47
CA ALA A 72 9.77 -14.95 10.10
C ALA A 72 11.10 -14.18 9.91
N GLY A 73 11.70 -13.58 10.94
CA GLY A 73 12.78 -12.60 10.78
C GLY A 73 12.32 -11.28 10.12
N SER A 74 11.22 -11.32 9.35
CA SER A 74 10.54 -10.19 8.74
C SER A 74 10.05 -9.15 9.74
N LEU A 75 9.79 -9.53 10.99
CA LEU A 75 9.39 -8.60 12.05
C LEU A 75 10.45 -7.53 12.32
N ALA A 76 11.73 -7.85 12.10
CA ALA A 76 12.86 -6.92 12.25
C ALA A 76 13.13 -6.06 11.00
N SER A 77 12.28 -6.15 9.97
CA SER A 77 12.42 -5.30 8.77
C SER A 77 12.36 -3.83 9.16
N LYS A 78 13.12 -2.99 8.47
CA LYS A 78 13.12 -1.54 8.68
C LYS A 78 11.97 -0.83 7.98
N THR A 79 11.33 -1.51 7.03
CA THR A 79 10.26 -0.95 6.21
C THR A 79 9.16 -1.96 6.00
N PHE A 80 7.91 -1.51 6.09
CA PHE A 80 6.71 -2.27 5.76
C PHE A 80 5.88 -1.47 4.76
N HIS A 81 5.46 -2.13 3.69
CA HIS A 81 4.60 -1.53 2.68
C HIS A 81 3.26 -2.28 2.67
N PHE A 82 2.18 -1.59 3.00
CA PHE A 82 0.83 -2.10 3.04
C PHE A 82 0.02 -1.61 1.84
N LEU A 83 -0.56 -2.56 1.09
CA LEU A 83 -1.57 -2.29 0.07
C LEU A 83 -2.90 -2.85 0.58
N GLU A 84 -3.66 -2.02 1.28
CA GLU A 84 -4.91 -2.45 1.90
C GLU A 84 -5.85 -1.30 2.23
N GLY A 85 -7.03 -1.66 2.73
CA GLY A 85 -8.05 -0.71 3.14
C GLY A 85 -7.82 -0.11 4.52
N LEU A 86 -8.41 1.08 4.73
CA LEU A 86 -8.31 1.88 5.96
C LEU A 86 -8.52 1.06 7.24
N ALA A 87 -9.59 0.27 7.29
CA ALA A 87 -9.95 -0.52 8.47
C ALA A 87 -8.91 -1.61 8.82
N MET A 88 -8.17 -2.10 7.82
CA MET A 88 -7.14 -3.12 8.03
C MET A 88 -5.81 -2.48 8.43
N LEU A 89 -5.48 -1.32 7.86
CA LEU A 89 -4.23 -0.62 8.13
C LEU A 89 -4.02 -0.34 9.63
N GLU A 90 -5.02 0.22 10.31
CA GLU A 90 -4.90 0.55 11.74
C GLU A 90 -4.61 -0.71 12.58
N ASN A 91 -5.34 -1.80 12.29
CA ASN A 91 -5.12 -3.07 12.96
C ASN A 91 -3.72 -3.64 12.66
N ARG A 92 -3.23 -3.48 11.43
CA ARG A 92 -1.93 -3.97 10.95
C ARG A 92 -0.77 -3.25 11.58
N VAL A 93 -0.81 -1.92 11.56
CA VAL A 93 0.21 -1.08 12.18
C VAL A 93 0.26 -1.35 13.69
N SER A 94 -0.89 -1.36 14.36
CA SER A 94 -0.96 -1.63 15.80
C SER A 94 -0.43 -3.02 16.15
N ALA A 95 -0.83 -4.06 15.43
CA ALA A 95 -0.34 -5.41 15.67
C ALA A 95 1.16 -5.54 15.40
N LEU A 96 1.67 -4.94 14.32
CA LEU A 96 3.09 -4.91 13.98
C LEU A 96 3.92 -4.28 15.11
N LEU A 97 3.52 -3.09 15.57
CA LEU A 97 4.23 -2.37 16.62
C LEU A 97 4.21 -3.16 17.94
N ASN A 98 3.05 -3.73 18.32
CA ASN A 98 2.93 -4.56 19.52
C ASN A 98 3.80 -5.82 19.45
N MET A 99 3.84 -6.52 18.31
CA MET A 99 4.71 -7.68 18.12
C MET A 99 6.20 -7.31 18.20
N ARG A 100 6.60 -6.17 17.64
CA ARG A 100 7.98 -5.67 17.73
C ARG A 100 8.37 -5.40 19.19
N VAL A 101 7.54 -4.68 19.93
CA VAL A 101 7.76 -4.42 21.37
C VAL A 101 7.86 -5.73 22.15
N GLY A 102 6.95 -6.69 21.91
CA GLY A 102 6.96 -7.99 22.57
C GLY A 102 8.19 -8.85 22.29
N THR A 103 8.93 -8.57 21.22
CA THR A 103 10.19 -9.25 20.86
C THR A 103 11.44 -8.43 21.16
N GLY A 104 11.29 -7.27 21.84
CA GLY A 104 12.40 -6.39 22.21
C GLY A 104 12.91 -5.49 21.10
N ILE A 105 12.20 -5.38 19.97
CA ILE A 105 12.54 -4.49 18.86
C ILE A 105 11.94 -3.11 19.16
N THR A 106 12.79 -2.14 19.49
CA THR A 106 12.39 -0.78 19.86
C THR A 106 12.54 0.24 18.72
N GLU A 107 13.31 -0.11 17.67
CA GLU A 107 13.42 0.74 16.47
C GLU A 107 12.06 0.83 15.77
N ALA A 108 11.60 2.05 15.51
CA ALA A 108 10.39 2.29 14.74
C ALA A 108 10.65 1.92 13.26
N PRO A 109 9.79 1.11 12.63
CA PRO A 109 9.90 0.86 11.20
C PRO A 109 9.31 2.01 10.39
N LEU A 110 9.81 2.20 9.17
CA LEU A 110 9.17 3.02 8.15
C LEU A 110 7.92 2.31 7.62
N ILE A 111 6.77 2.97 7.64
CA ILE A 111 5.47 2.43 7.20
C ILE A 111 5.02 3.19 5.96
N ILE A 112 4.89 2.45 4.86
CA ILE A 112 4.36 2.93 3.58
C ILE A 112 2.96 2.35 3.42
N TRP A 113 2.00 3.18 3.03
CA TRP A 113 0.64 2.74 2.76
C TRP A 113 0.16 3.20 1.39
N GLU A 114 -0.21 2.22 0.56
CA GLU A 114 -0.96 2.40 -0.68
C GLU A 114 -2.44 2.07 -0.42
N PRO A 115 -3.37 3.03 -0.63
CA PRO A 115 -4.78 2.80 -0.34
C PRO A 115 -5.39 1.82 -1.35
N ALA A 116 -6.27 0.93 -0.88
CA ALA A 116 -7.01 0.05 -1.78
C ALA A 116 -7.90 0.88 -2.75
N PRO A 117 -7.79 0.70 -4.08
CA PRO A 117 -8.50 1.52 -5.06
C PRO A 117 -10.02 1.59 -4.84
N LEU A 118 -10.65 0.45 -4.52
CA LEU A 118 -12.10 0.35 -4.31
C LEU A 118 -12.63 1.17 -3.13
N LEU A 119 -11.76 1.57 -2.20
CA LEU A 119 -12.11 2.36 -1.03
C LEU A 119 -11.81 3.85 -1.21
N CYS A 120 -11.16 4.24 -2.30
CA CYS A 120 -10.86 5.63 -2.63
C CYS A 120 -12.13 6.33 -3.15
N LYS A 121 -13.06 6.62 -2.24
CA LYS A 121 -14.32 7.30 -2.51
C LYS A 121 -14.43 8.56 -1.67
N ARG A 122 -15.14 9.57 -2.17
CA ARG A 122 -15.36 10.84 -1.48
C ARG A 122 -15.84 10.69 -0.03
N GLU A 123 -16.69 9.70 0.22
CA GLU A 123 -17.24 9.34 1.53
C GLU A 123 -16.15 9.02 2.56
N ASN A 124 -15.06 8.41 2.10
CA ASN A 124 -13.98 7.89 2.93
C ASN A 124 -12.84 8.89 3.14
N LEU A 125 -12.94 10.11 2.58
CA LEU A 125 -11.86 11.08 2.60
C LEU A 125 -11.41 11.42 4.03
N SER A 126 -12.35 11.65 4.95
CA SER A 126 -12.00 11.99 6.35
C SER A 126 -11.26 10.83 7.03
N ALA A 127 -11.68 9.60 6.80
CA ALA A 127 -11.02 8.42 7.35
C ALA A 127 -9.64 8.20 6.70
N CYS A 128 -9.51 8.50 5.41
CA CYS A 128 -8.25 8.45 4.67
C CYS A 128 -7.21 9.45 5.20
N LEU A 129 -7.63 10.69 5.47
CA LEU A 129 -6.75 11.70 6.08
C LEU A 129 -6.25 11.23 7.45
N GLY A 130 -7.14 10.75 8.32
CA GLY A 130 -6.75 10.22 9.64
C GLY A 130 -5.82 9.01 9.55
N ALA A 131 -6.06 8.11 8.59
CA ALA A 131 -5.19 6.95 8.38
C ALA A 131 -3.79 7.35 7.88
N ALA A 132 -3.70 8.38 7.03
CA ALA A 132 -2.43 8.90 6.54
C ALA A 132 -1.56 9.50 7.66
N CYS A 133 -2.16 9.98 8.77
CA CYS A 133 -1.41 10.42 9.95
C CYS A 133 -0.67 9.27 10.68
N MET A 134 -1.05 8.01 10.45
CA MET A 134 -0.48 6.86 11.15
C MET A 134 0.72 6.24 10.42
N VAL A 135 1.07 6.73 9.23
CA VAL A 135 2.08 6.14 8.35
C VAL A 135 3.10 7.18 7.92
N ASP A 136 4.33 6.76 7.68
CA ASP A 136 5.40 7.67 7.27
C ASP A 136 5.27 8.10 5.81
N VAL A 137 4.75 7.21 4.96
CA VAL A 137 4.53 7.48 3.54
C VAL A 137 3.13 7.08 3.11
N PHE A 138 2.35 8.05 2.65
CA PHE A 138 1.08 7.80 1.96
C PHE A 138 1.31 7.79 0.44
N SER A 139 0.97 6.68 -0.24
CA SER A 139 1.35 6.44 -1.63
C SER A 139 0.17 6.19 -2.59
N PRO A 140 -0.80 7.11 -2.72
CA PRO A 140 -1.92 6.95 -3.63
C PRO A 140 -1.48 7.04 -5.10
N ASN A 141 -2.29 6.54 -6.02
CA ASN A 141 -2.24 6.99 -7.41
C ASN A 141 -3.07 8.27 -7.62
N HIS A 142 -2.85 8.93 -8.75
CA HIS A 142 -3.54 10.18 -9.10
C HIS A 142 -5.07 10.01 -9.23
N LEU A 143 -5.57 8.88 -9.74
CA LEU A 143 -7.01 8.62 -9.87
C LEU A 143 -7.69 8.45 -8.50
N GLU A 144 -7.00 7.81 -7.55
CA GLU A 144 -7.44 7.66 -6.16
C GLU A 144 -7.57 9.02 -5.48
N LEU A 145 -6.58 9.91 -5.64
CA LEU A 145 -6.63 11.28 -5.12
C LEU A 145 -7.80 12.07 -5.71
N LEU A 146 -7.98 12.03 -7.03
CA LEU A 146 -9.10 12.69 -7.71
C LEU A 146 -10.43 12.18 -7.16
N THR A 147 -10.60 10.87 -7.03
CA THR A 147 -11.84 10.25 -6.55
C THR A 147 -12.13 10.56 -5.07
N LEU A 148 -11.11 10.48 -4.20
CA LEU A 148 -11.19 10.85 -2.79
C LEU A 148 -11.58 12.32 -2.61
N CYS A 149 -11.05 13.20 -3.45
CA CYS A 149 -11.34 14.62 -3.40
C CYS A 149 -12.58 15.03 -4.21
N GLY A 150 -13.26 14.07 -4.85
CA GLY A 150 -14.45 14.30 -5.65
C GLY A 150 -14.21 15.20 -6.87
N LYS A 151 -13.03 15.08 -7.48
CA LYS A 151 -12.65 15.71 -8.74
C LYS A 151 -13.02 14.79 -9.91
N PRO A 152 -13.31 15.34 -11.10
CA PRO A 152 -13.53 14.54 -12.29
C PRO A 152 -12.26 13.74 -12.63
N LEU A 153 -12.44 12.50 -13.10
CA LEU A 153 -11.33 11.72 -13.62
C LEU A 153 -10.87 12.35 -14.95
N GLN A 154 -9.58 12.59 -15.07
CA GLN A 154 -8.97 13.17 -16.25
C GLN A 154 -8.06 12.13 -16.92
N PRO A 155 -8.05 12.01 -18.27
CA PRO A 155 -7.19 11.06 -18.97
C PRO A 155 -5.71 11.36 -18.80
N VAL A 156 -5.36 12.65 -18.73
CA VAL A 156 -4.01 13.16 -18.51
C VAL A 156 -3.97 13.77 -17.11
N PRO A 157 -3.04 13.36 -16.24
CA PRO A 157 -2.92 13.92 -14.90
C PRO A 157 -2.51 15.41 -14.97
N ASP A 158 -3.36 16.32 -14.47
CA ASP A 158 -2.96 17.73 -14.25
C ASP A 158 -2.06 17.80 -13.01
N LYS A 159 -0.78 18.07 -13.25
CA LYS A 159 0.24 18.20 -12.21
C LYS A 159 -0.16 19.20 -11.12
N SER A 160 -0.65 20.38 -11.49
CA SER A 160 -0.99 21.42 -10.51
C SER A 160 -2.20 21.02 -9.67
N GLU A 161 -3.17 20.33 -10.27
CA GLU A 161 -4.31 19.79 -9.53
C GLU A 161 -3.85 18.72 -8.55
N ILE A 162 -3.01 17.78 -8.98
CA ILE A 162 -2.49 16.70 -8.14
C ILE A 162 -1.67 17.24 -6.98
N GLU A 163 -0.79 18.21 -7.22
CA GLU A 163 -0.02 18.88 -6.17
C GLU A 163 -0.96 19.57 -5.15
N GLY A 164 -2.01 20.26 -5.62
CA GLY A 164 -3.01 20.87 -4.74
C GLY A 164 -3.81 19.86 -3.91
N LEU A 165 -4.17 18.70 -4.50
CA LEU A 165 -4.82 17.62 -3.76
C LEU A 165 -3.88 16.96 -2.75
N THR A 166 -2.60 16.81 -3.11
CA THR A 166 -1.55 16.27 -2.26
C THR A 166 -1.30 17.15 -1.04
N GLN A 167 -1.29 18.48 -1.24
CA GLN A 167 -1.11 19.44 -0.16
C GLN A 167 -2.18 19.27 0.93
N ARG A 168 -3.42 18.93 0.55
CA ARG A 168 -4.49 18.67 1.51
C ARG A 168 -4.18 17.51 2.47
N PHE A 169 -3.49 16.48 2.00
CA PHE A 169 -3.04 15.37 2.85
C PHE A 169 -1.89 15.81 3.74
N LEU A 170 -0.89 16.50 3.18
CA LEU A 170 0.23 17.05 3.97
C LEU A 170 -0.27 17.97 5.08
N ASP A 171 -1.19 18.88 4.80
CA ASP A 171 -1.80 19.81 5.76
C ASP A 171 -2.60 19.10 6.85
N SER A 172 -3.09 17.88 6.60
CA SER A 172 -3.77 17.06 7.62
C SER A 172 -2.81 16.37 8.59
N GLY A 173 -1.51 16.36 8.28
CA GLY A 173 -0.45 15.83 9.13
C GLY A 173 -0.11 14.37 8.83
N VAL A 174 0.29 14.05 7.59
CA VAL A 174 0.82 12.71 7.26
C VAL A 174 2.04 12.41 8.13
N GLY A 175 2.13 11.19 8.65
CA GLY A 175 3.20 10.76 9.55
C GLY A 175 3.16 11.37 10.93
N SER A 176 4.03 10.85 11.81
CA SER A 176 4.16 11.33 13.19
C SER A 176 4.48 12.83 13.19
N GLU A 177 3.68 13.61 13.92
CA GLU A 177 3.82 15.07 14.03
C GLU A 177 3.76 15.81 12.68
N GLY A 178 3.21 15.20 11.63
CA GLY A 178 3.15 15.80 10.29
C GLY A 178 4.47 15.75 9.51
N ALA A 179 5.44 14.94 9.95
CA ALA A 179 6.75 14.80 9.30
C ALA A 179 6.79 13.78 8.16
N GLY A 180 5.65 13.19 7.80
CA GLY A 180 5.53 12.18 6.75
C GLY A 180 5.57 12.75 5.33
N THR A 181 5.57 11.86 4.35
CA THR A 181 5.66 12.18 2.92
C THR A 181 4.46 11.62 2.17
N VAL A 182 4.02 12.32 1.12
CA VAL A 182 3.04 11.79 0.16
C VAL A 182 3.75 11.52 -1.16
N VAL A 183 3.62 10.30 -1.67
CA VAL A 183 4.17 9.88 -2.97
C VAL A 183 3.03 9.59 -3.92
N VAL A 184 2.78 10.47 -4.90
CA VAL A 184 1.71 10.25 -5.86
C VAL A 184 2.21 9.47 -7.06
N ARG A 185 1.61 8.31 -7.32
CA ARG A 185 1.88 7.50 -8.50
C ARG A 185 1.06 8.02 -9.68
N ALA A 186 1.74 8.64 -10.64
CA ALA A 186 1.13 9.35 -11.77
C ALA A 186 1.47 8.74 -13.13
N ALA A 187 1.65 7.41 -13.20
CA ALA A 187 1.88 6.73 -14.48
C ALA A 187 0.58 6.62 -15.30
N GLU A 188 0.70 6.90 -16.60
CA GLU A 188 -0.32 6.59 -17.62
C GLU A 188 -0.20 5.10 -18.02
N TYR A 189 -1.32 4.49 -18.45
CA TYR A 189 -1.35 3.13 -19.01
C TYR A 189 -0.70 3.06 -20.40
#